data_AF-A0A7S2G3K6-F1
#
_entry.id   AF-A0A7S2G3K6-F1
#
_cell.length_a   1.000
_cell.length_b   1.000
_cell.length_c   1.000
_cell.angle_alpha   90.00
_cell.angle_beta   90.00
_cell.angle_gamma   90.00
#
_symmetry.space_group_name_H-M   'P 1'
#
loop_
_entity.id
_entity.type
_entity.pdbx_description
1 polymer ?
#
loop_
_entity_poly.entity_id
_entity_poly.type
_entity_poly.pdbx_seq_one_letter_code
_entity_poly.pdbx_strand_id
1 'polypeptide(L)'
;RADGASALETQKTVGWSETIEAYLRSECLSYGAAIVYTMVQAKNNRNVDVLYDYLMHRLYDYPLKRKANMPSRDALFLPSGWDSQAKIDQLASALPGGAGLERAFESV
;
A
#
# COMPACT_ATOMS: atom_id res chain seq x y z
N ARG A 1 8.61 5.06 6.67
CA ARG A 1 7.69 4.88 7.82
C ARG A 1 6.38 5.55 7.43
N ALA A 2 5.22 4.94 7.70
CA ALA A 2 3.96 5.46 7.19
C ALA A 2 3.46 6.73 7.92
N ASP A 3 4.00 7.05 9.10
CA ASP A 3 3.73 8.29 9.85
C ASP A 3 4.28 9.56 9.18
N GLY A 4 5.15 9.40 8.18
CA GLY A 4 5.69 10.49 7.38
C GLY A 4 4.77 10.93 6.23
N ALA A 5 3.61 10.31 6.03
CA ALA A 5 2.72 10.64 4.91
C ALA A 5 2.28 12.10 4.92
N SER A 6 2.02 12.67 6.10
CA SER A 6 1.65 14.10 6.24
C SER A 6 2.75 15.06 5.78
N ALA A 7 4.02 14.64 5.78
CA ALA A 7 5.11 15.47 5.26
C ALA A 7 5.05 15.59 3.72
N LEU A 8 4.43 14.61 3.05
CA LEU A 8 4.27 14.57 1.60
C LEU A 8 3.03 15.33 1.10
N GLU A 9 2.20 15.89 2.00
CA GLU A 9 1.05 16.73 1.63
C GLU A 9 1.41 18.19 1.31
N THR A 10 2.72 18.51 1.28
CA THR A 10 3.18 19.83 0.85
C THR A 10 2.79 20.07 -0.62
N GLN A 11 2.44 21.31 -0.99
CA GLN A 11 1.99 21.70 -2.35
C GLN A 11 2.90 21.21 -3.50
N LYS A 12 4.20 20.96 -3.24
CA LYS A 12 5.15 20.46 -4.23
C LYS A 12 5.09 18.94 -4.47
N THR A 13 4.55 18.17 -3.54
CA THR A 13 4.60 16.69 -3.53
C THR A 13 3.21 16.04 -3.60
N VAL A 14 2.18 16.83 -3.95
CA VAL A 14 0.83 16.32 -4.17
C VAL A 14 0.86 15.27 -5.29
N GLY A 15 0.29 14.08 -5.06
CA GLY A 15 0.31 12.97 -6.03
C GLY A 15 1.39 11.92 -5.79
N TRP A 16 2.45 12.25 -5.04
CA TRP A 16 3.64 11.38 -4.94
C TRP A 16 3.35 10.09 -4.18
N SER A 17 2.53 10.17 -3.14
CA SER A 17 2.18 9.02 -2.33
C SER A 17 1.22 8.08 -3.07
N GLU A 18 0.33 8.59 -3.92
CA GLU A 18 -0.49 7.76 -4.80
C GLU A 18 0.40 7.04 -5.83
N THR A 19 1.38 7.75 -6.39
CA THR A 19 2.33 7.19 -7.36
C THR A 19 3.18 6.08 -6.76
N ILE A 20 3.74 6.29 -5.57
CA ILE A 20 4.51 5.27 -4.84
C ILE A 20 3.64 4.05 -4.54
N GLU A 21 2.40 4.27 -4.11
CA GLU A 21 1.49 3.19 -3.79
C GLU A 21 1.12 2.37 -5.03
N ALA A 22 0.78 3.02 -6.14
CA ALA A 22 0.47 2.35 -7.40
C ALA A 22 1.67 1.54 -7.90
N TYR A 23 2.87 2.10 -7.81
CA TYR A 23 4.11 1.41 -8.15
C TYR A 23 4.33 0.16 -7.29
N LEU A 24 4.26 0.28 -5.97
CA LEU A 24 4.43 -0.85 -5.05
C LEU A 24 3.40 -1.95 -5.31
N ARG A 25 2.14 -1.60 -5.58
CA ARG A 25 1.09 -2.58 -5.90
C ARG A 25 1.40 -3.37 -7.18
N SER A 26 1.94 -2.72 -8.21
CA SER A 26 2.34 -3.39 -9.45
C SER A 26 3.48 -4.40 -9.24
N GLU A 27 4.51 -4.01 -8.49
CA GLU A 27 5.64 -4.88 -8.18
C GLU A 27 5.18 -6.05 -7.31
N CYS A 28 4.39 -5.79 -6.28
CA CYS A 28 3.87 -6.84 -5.41
C CYS A 28 2.93 -7.80 -6.15
N LEU A 29 2.20 -7.35 -7.17
CA LEU A 29 1.39 -8.24 -8.00
C LEU A 29 2.29 -9.24 -8.77
N SER A 30 3.38 -8.76 -9.36
CA SER A 30 4.35 -9.61 -10.07
C SER A 30 4.97 -10.70 -9.19
N TYR A 31 5.23 -10.38 -7.91
CA TYR A 31 5.77 -11.34 -6.94
C TYR A 31 4.71 -12.14 -6.18
N GLY A 32 3.41 -11.85 -6.35
CA GLY A 32 2.35 -12.42 -5.52
C GLY A 32 2.48 -12.07 -4.03
N ALA A 33 3.09 -10.92 -3.73
CA ALA A 33 3.39 -10.46 -2.38
C ALA A 33 2.19 -9.71 -1.77
N ALA A 34 2.22 -9.58 -0.44
CA ALA A 34 1.31 -8.73 0.30
C ALA A 34 2.00 -7.41 0.66
N ILE A 35 1.21 -6.33 0.75
CA ILE A 35 1.67 -5.02 1.19
C ILE A 35 1.04 -4.73 2.55
N VAL A 36 1.87 -4.38 3.53
CA VAL A 36 1.42 -3.96 4.86
C VAL A 36 2.18 -2.71 5.26
N TYR A 37 1.46 -1.62 5.49
CA TYR A 37 2.05 -0.41 6.06
C TYR A 37 2.04 -0.48 7.58
N THR A 38 3.24 -0.53 8.15
CA THR A 38 3.44 -0.54 9.59
C THR A 38 3.97 0.80 10.07
N MET A 39 3.53 1.17 11.27
CA MET A 39 3.89 2.42 11.93
C MET A 39 4.39 2.07 13.31
N VAL A 40 5.50 2.68 13.72
CA VAL A 40 6.03 2.55 15.09
C VAL A 40 5.46 3.71 15.91
N GLN A 41 4.13 3.74 16.04
CA GLN A 41 3.45 4.71 16.90
C GLN A 41 2.89 3.97 18.09
N ALA A 42 3.46 4.23 19.28
CA ALA A 42 3.13 3.53 20.53
C ALA A 42 1.65 3.62 20.95
N LYS A 43 0.86 4.49 20.31
CA LYS A 43 -0.58 4.66 20.58
C LYS A 43 -1.50 3.86 19.63
N ASN A 44 -0.99 3.34 18.51
CA ASN A 44 -1.83 2.67 17.52
C ASN A 44 -1.16 1.37 17.00
N ASN A 45 -1.19 0.34 17.83
CA ASN A 45 -0.59 -0.98 17.55
C ASN A 45 -1.38 -1.81 16.53
N ARG A 46 -2.50 -1.29 16.03
CA ARG A 46 -3.45 -2.04 15.23
C ARG A 46 -2.85 -2.58 13.93
N ASN A 47 -1.87 -1.89 13.35
CA ASN A 47 -1.17 -2.32 12.12
C ASN A 47 -0.19 -3.47 12.40
N VAL A 48 0.43 -3.51 13.58
CA VAL A 48 1.34 -4.59 13.98
C VAL A 48 0.55 -5.87 14.24
N ASP A 49 -0.64 -5.75 14.85
CA ASP A 49 -1.54 -6.90 15.03
C ASP A 49 -1.98 -7.49 13.68
N VAL A 50 -2.26 -6.64 12.69
CA VAL A 50 -2.60 -7.09 11.32
C VAL A 50 -1.44 -7.84 10.68
N LEU A 51 -0.21 -7.32 10.83
CA LEU A 51 0.98 -8.00 10.33
C LEU A 51 1.17 -9.37 11.02
N TYR A 52 1.00 -9.41 12.35
CA TYR A 52 1.09 -10.65 13.11
C TYR A 52 0.04 -11.67 12.66
N ASP A 53 -1.22 -11.27 12.55
CA ASP A 53 -2.31 -12.12 12.04
C ASP A 53 -1.99 -12.65 10.63
N TYR A 54 -1.43 -11.81 9.75
CA TYR A 54 -1.05 -12.20 8.39
C TYR A 54 0.13 -13.19 8.37
N LEU A 55 1.14 -12.99 9.22
CA LEU A 55 2.25 -13.92 9.36
C LEU A 55 1.77 -15.26 9.92
N MET A 56 0.90 -15.27 10.92
CA MET A 56 0.32 -16.51 11.44
C MET A 56 -0.48 -17.27 10.38
N HIS A 57 -1.25 -16.55 9.55
CA HIS A 57 -1.90 -17.15 8.40
C HIS A 57 -0.90 -17.77 7.41
N ARG A 58 0.18 -17.06 7.06
CA ARG A 58 1.18 -17.55 6.09
C ARG A 58 2.07 -18.69 6.60
N LEU A 59 2.40 -18.71 7.89
CA LEU A 59 3.31 -19.71 8.48
C LEU A 59 2.58 -20.96 8.99
N TYR A 60 1.40 -20.78 9.58
CA TYR A 60 0.67 -21.85 10.28
C TYR A 60 -0.68 -22.21 9.63
N ASP A 61 -0.96 -21.65 8.44
CA ASP A 61 -2.20 -21.86 7.67
C ASP A 61 -3.48 -21.54 8.46
N TYR A 62 -3.36 -20.61 9.42
CA TYR A 62 -4.48 -20.18 10.25
C TYR A 62 -5.48 -19.39 9.40
N PRO A 63 -6.79 -19.51 9.58
CA PRO A 63 -7.76 -18.76 8.77
C PRO A 63 -7.52 -17.25 8.87
N LEU A 64 -7.39 -16.58 7.72
CA LEU A 64 -7.15 -15.14 7.66
C LEU A 64 -8.36 -14.39 8.23
N LYS A 65 -8.24 -13.92 9.47
CA LYS A 65 -9.33 -13.23 10.18
C LYS A 65 -9.59 -11.82 9.64
N ARG A 66 -8.61 -11.20 8.98
CA ARG A 66 -8.68 -9.80 8.55
C ARG A 66 -8.71 -9.68 7.04
N LYS A 67 -9.75 -9.01 6.52
CA LYS A 67 -9.87 -8.66 5.10
C LYS A 67 -8.91 -7.53 4.75
N ALA A 68 -8.63 -7.38 3.45
CA ALA A 68 -7.94 -6.20 2.93
C ALA A 68 -8.65 -4.95 3.44
N ASN A 69 -7.87 -4.03 4.00
CA ASN A 69 -8.42 -2.83 4.62
C ASN A 69 -7.54 -1.64 4.25
N MET A 70 -8.20 -0.58 3.81
CA MET A 70 -7.59 0.69 3.42
C MET A 70 -8.29 1.83 4.16
N PRO A 71 -8.22 1.87 5.51
CA PRO A 71 -8.90 2.88 6.31
C PRO A 71 -8.28 4.28 6.15
N SER A 72 -6.97 4.36 5.89
CA SER A 72 -6.23 5.60 5.70
C SER A 72 -4.93 5.30 4.97
N ARG A 73 -4.32 6.32 4.36
CA ARG A 73 -2.97 6.28 3.75
C ARG A 73 -1.91 5.70 4.65
N ASP A 74 -2.08 5.91 5.95
CA ASP A 74 -1.11 5.53 6.97
C ASP A 74 -1.27 4.07 7.43
N ALA A 75 -2.36 3.42 7.02
CA ALA A 75 -2.69 2.06 7.42
C ALA A 75 -3.27 1.32 6.23
N LEU A 76 -2.39 0.82 5.36
CA LEU A 76 -2.74 -0.04 4.23
C LEU A 76 -2.47 -1.50 4.57
N PHE A 77 -3.45 -2.36 4.34
CA PHE A 77 -3.28 -3.81 4.39
C PHE A 77 -3.88 -4.46 3.15
N LEU A 78 -3.00 -5.02 2.30
CA LEU A 78 -3.34 -5.74 1.08
C LEU A 78 -2.74 -7.15 1.16
N PRO A 79 -3.57 -8.19 1.42
CA PRO A 79 -3.10 -9.56 1.38
C PRO A 79 -2.80 -10.01 -0.05
N SER A 80 -1.92 -11.00 -0.18
CA SER A 80 -1.57 -11.63 -1.45
C SER A 80 -2.83 -12.12 -2.18
N GLY A 81 -3.00 -11.72 -3.44
CA GLY A 81 -4.15 -12.10 -4.27
C GLY A 81 -5.37 -11.18 -4.15
N TRP A 82 -5.33 -10.12 -3.35
CA TRP A 82 -6.39 -9.12 -3.34
C TRP A 82 -6.26 -8.09 -4.47
N ASP A 83 -5.03 -7.75 -4.85
CA ASP A 83 -4.77 -6.81 -5.93
C ASP A 83 -4.94 -7.45 -7.31
N SER A 84 -5.24 -6.65 -8.32
CA SER A 84 -5.47 -7.11 -9.69
C SER A 84 -5.05 -6.03 -10.66
N GLN A 85 -4.56 -6.42 -11.84
CA GLN A 85 -4.09 -5.47 -12.84
C GLN A 85 -5.12 -4.36 -13.13
N ALA A 86 -6.40 -4.71 -13.25
CA ALA A 86 -7.48 -3.75 -13.46
C ALA A 86 -7.62 -2.69 -12.34
N LYS A 87 -7.37 -3.06 -11.07
CA LYS A 87 -7.41 -2.12 -9.94
C LYS A 87 -6.20 -1.19 -9.97
N ILE A 88 -5.04 -1.72 -10.34
CA ILE A 88 -3.80 -0.96 -10.47
C ILE A 88 -3.89 0.02 -11.63
N ASP A 89 -4.41 -0.42 -12.78
CA ASP A 89 -4.62 0.44 -13.96
C ASP A 89 -5.61 1.56 -13.65
N GLN A 90 -6.69 1.28 -12.90
CA GLN A 90 -7.62 2.30 -12.44
C GLN A 90 -6.92 3.34 -11.54
N LEU A 91 -6.08 2.90 -10.60
CA LEU A 91 -5.27 3.79 -9.77
C LEU A 91 -4.27 4.61 -10.60
N ALA A 92 -3.56 3.97 -11.54
CA ALA A 92 -2.59 4.60 -12.42
C ALA A 92 -3.24 5.67 -13.31
N SER A 93 -4.47 5.42 -13.78
CA SER A 93 -5.24 6.40 -14.58
C SER A 93 -5.66 7.64 -13.78
N ALA A 94 -5.79 7.52 -12.45
CA ALA A 94 -6.16 8.60 -11.56
C ALA A 94 -4.96 9.45 -11.10
N LEU A 95 -3.73 9.07 -11.45
CA LEU A 95 -2.53 9.79 -11.05
C LEU A 95 -2.37 11.11 -11.83
N PRO A 96 -1.99 12.21 -11.14
CA PRO A 96 -1.70 13.48 -11.79
C PRO A 96 -0.43 13.34 -12.64
N GLY A 97 -0.58 13.27 -13.96
CA GLY A 97 0.52 13.15 -14.91
C GLY A 97 0.25 12.25 -16.11
N GLY A 98 -0.77 11.37 -16.05
CA GLY A 98 -1.26 10.59 -17.20
C GLY A 98 -0.24 9.66 -17.88
N ALA A 99 0.97 9.54 -17.34
CA ALA A 99 2.10 8.86 -17.97
C ALA A 99 2.20 7.36 -17.61
N GLY A 100 1.19 6.81 -16.93
CA GLY A 100 1.23 5.44 -16.41
C GLY A 100 2.33 5.24 -15.37
N LEU A 101 2.57 3.98 -14.98
CA LEU A 101 3.60 3.64 -13.99
C LEU A 101 5.03 3.80 -14.51
N GLU A 102 5.26 3.76 -15.82
CA GLU A 102 6.61 3.72 -16.40
C GLU A 102 7.40 5.03 -16.23
N ARG A 103 6.69 6.17 -16.09
CA ARG A 103 7.30 7.48 -15.82
C ARG A 103 6.89 8.08 -14.48
N ALA A 104 6.35 7.25 -13.60
CA ALA A 104 5.87 7.61 -12.26
C ALA A 104 6.84 8.52 -11.49
N PHE A 105 8.16 8.29 -11.62
CA PHE A 105 9.19 9.00 -10.86
C PHE A 105 10.02 10.00 -11.68
N GLU A 106 9.69 10.26 -12.94
CA GLU A 106 10.47 11.22 -13.77
C GLU A 106 10.11 12.68 -13.48
N SER A 107 8.91 12.94 -12.94
CA SER A 107 8.41 14.26 -12.55
C SER A 107 8.46 14.52 -11.04
N VAL A 108 9.21 13.68 -10.32
CA VAL A 108 9.36 13.65 -8.86
C VAL A 108 10.63 14.43 -8.50
#